data_AF-J7S3R2-F1
#
_entry.id   AF-J7S3R2-F1
#
_cell.length_a   1.000
_cell.length_b   1.000
_cell.length_c   1.000
_cell.angle_alpha   90.00
_cell.angle_beta   90.00
_cell.angle_gamma   90.00
#
_symmetry.space_group_name_H-M   'P 1'
#
loop_
_entity.id
_entity.type
_entity.pdbx_description
1 polymer ?
#
loop_
_entity_poly.entity_id
_entity_poly.type
_entity_poly.pdbx_seq_one_letter_code
_entity_poly.pdbx_strand_id
1 'polypeptide(L)'
;MGDYVRQTVVQLKQLLSERGLPTDGLKHALIARLEENDENAKKQAPAATEPEKVEAVPAAVEPEQVAPVVQEPPAVAQETAVEVAVPSGPTTTVSEAAKKETPQQMPPPEQIKKMALDLLNKKLYRAEKFGADETQAAELKRLINRVEKFGLDKQNPLMVELGLVKPKPKPKPKPAQQGKVAKKGGKNRANSKRR
;
A
#
# COMPACT_ATOMS: atom_id res chain seq x y z
N MET A 1 26.37 -4.01 16.18
CA MET A 1 24.91 -3.96 15.90
C MET A 1 24.71 -4.46 14.49
N GLY A 2 24.00 -5.58 14.29
CA GLY A 2 23.86 -6.20 12.98
C GLY A 2 23.09 -5.34 11.97
N ASP A 3 23.35 -5.58 10.68
CA ASP A 3 22.74 -4.86 9.55
C ASP A 3 21.20 -4.97 9.53
N TYR A 4 20.68 -6.04 10.14
CA TYR A 4 19.25 -6.37 10.21
C TYR A 4 18.42 -5.39 11.04
N VAL A 5 19.02 -4.64 11.97
CA VAL A 5 18.27 -3.69 12.84
C VAL A 5 17.63 -2.56 12.01
N ARG A 6 18.28 -2.16 10.91
CA ARG A 6 17.81 -1.10 10.00
C ARG A 6 16.64 -1.55 9.11
N GLN A 7 16.44 -2.86 8.97
CA GLN A 7 15.40 -3.39 8.11
C GLN A 7 14.03 -3.41 8.79
N THR A 8 12.97 -3.37 7.99
CA THR A 8 11.59 -3.50 8.48
C THR A 8 11.21 -4.96 8.71
N VAL A 9 10.17 -5.22 9.50
CA VAL A 9 9.68 -6.59 9.74
C VAL A 9 9.34 -7.32 8.44
N VAL A 10 8.82 -6.60 7.44
CA VAL A 10 8.49 -7.17 6.12
C VAL A 10 9.76 -7.66 5.42
N GLN A 11 10.81 -6.84 5.39
CA GLN A 11 12.10 -7.21 4.80
C GLN A 11 12.76 -8.37 5.55
N LEU A 12 12.71 -8.36 6.88
CA LEU A 12 13.25 -9.46 7.70
C LEU A 12 12.52 -10.78 7.43
N LYS A 13 11.19 -10.75 7.28
CA LYS A 13 10.42 -11.94 6.92
C LYS A 13 10.73 -12.44 5.52
N GLN A 14 10.95 -11.54 4.54
CA GLN A 14 11.37 -11.93 3.19
C GLN A 14 12.72 -12.66 3.23
N LEU A 15 13.72 -12.10 3.91
CA LEU A 15 15.03 -12.74 4.05
C LEU A 15 14.96 -14.09 4.78
N LEU A 16 14.13 -14.20 5.82
CA LEU A 16 13.90 -15.47 6.50
C LEU A 16 13.23 -16.50 5.58
N SER A 17 12.21 -16.11 4.82
CA SER A 17 11.56 -16.99 3.83
C SER A 17 12.53 -17.45 2.74
N GLU A 18 13.37 -16.56 2.21
CA GLU A 18 14.39 -16.88 1.20
C GLU A 18 15.40 -17.92 1.70
N ARG A 19 15.73 -17.87 2.99
CA ARG A 19 16.65 -18.82 3.65
C ARG A 19 15.93 -20.06 4.22
N GLY A 20 14.61 -20.16 4.04
CA GLY A 20 13.81 -21.27 4.57
C GLY A 20 13.67 -21.31 6.10
N LEU A 21 13.84 -20.17 6.78
CA LEU A 21 13.66 -20.04 8.23
C LEU A 21 12.23 -19.63 8.62
N PRO A 22 11.79 -19.94 9.85
CA PRO A 22 10.47 -19.53 10.34
C PRO A 22 10.33 -18.02 10.48
N THR A 23 9.21 -17.48 9.97
CA THR A 23 8.92 -16.02 9.92
C THR A 23 8.04 -15.51 11.07
N ASP A 24 7.86 -16.34 12.11
CA ASP A 24 6.97 -16.06 13.25
C ASP A 24 7.68 -15.30 14.38
N GLY A 25 6.95 -14.37 15.01
CA GLY A 25 7.42 -13.63 16.18
C GLY A 25 7.66 -12.14 15.95
N LEU A 26 8.18 -11.49 17.00
CA LEU A 26 8.46 -10.05 17.03
C LEU A 26 9.77 -9.70 16.29
N LYS A 27 9.96 -8.42 15.94
CA LYS A 27 11.10 -7.95 15.12
C LYS A 27 12.46 -8.44 15.63
N HIS A 28 12.69 -8.38 16.95
CA HIS A 28 13.95 -8.82 17.55
C HIS A 28 14.18 -10.34 17.39
N ALA A 29 13.13 -11.16 17.47
CA ALA A 29 13.23 -12.60 17.27
C ALA A 29 13.57 -12.95 15.81
N LEU A 30 13.05 -12.19 14.85
CA LEU A 30 13.40 -12.34 13.44
C LEU A 30 14.86 -11.97 13.17
N ILE A 31 15.35 -10.88 13.79
CA ILE A 31 16.75 -10.45 13.71
C ILE A 31 17.66 -11.53 14.31
N ALA A 32 17.35 -12.01 15.52
CA ALA A 32 18.15 -13.03 16.20
C ALA A 32 18.29 -14.30 15.35
N ARG A 33 17.22 -14.79 14.70
CA ARG A 33 17.30 -15.96 13.82
C ARG A 33 18.19 -15.74 12.60
N LEU A 34 18.16 -14.55 12.00
CA LEU A 34 19.04 -14.22 10.87
C LEU A 34 20.50 -14.14 11.32
N GLU A 35 20.76 -13.51 12.47
CA GLU A 35 22.09 -13.42 13.05
C GLU A 35 22.62 -14.80 13.45
N GLU A 36 21.83 -15.65 14.11
CA GLU A 36 22.18 -17.02 14.46
C GLU A 36 22.48 -17.87 13.22
N ASN A 37 21.69 -17.73 12.15
CA ASN A 37 21.91 -18.43 10.90
C ASN A 37 23.22 -18.00 10.23
N ASP A 38 23.52 -16.70 10.20
CA ASP A 38 24.78 -16.17 9.67
C ASP A 38 25.98 -16.57 10.53
N GLU A 39 25.83 -16.55 11.85
CA GLU A 39 26.87 -16.99 12.77
C GLU A 39 27.15 -18.48 12.60
N ASN A 40 26.10 -19.30 12.43
CA ASN A 40 26.25 -20.72 12.20
C ASN A 40 26.91 -21.00 10.82
N ALA A 41 26.51 -20.25 9.79
CA ALA A 41 27.16 -20.31 8.47
C ALA A 41 28.65 -19.89 8.54
N LYS A 42 28.99 -18.88 9.33
CA LYS A 42 30.39 -18.45 9.55
C LYS A 42 31.19 -19.45 10.38
N LYS A 43 30.58 -20.08 11.38
CA LYS A 43 31.23 -21.10 12.23
C LYS A 43 31.46 -22.42 11.50
N GLN A 44 30.66 -22.74 10.48
CA GLN A 44 30.82 -23.94 9.65
C GLN A 44 31.85 -23.79 8.51
N ALA A 45 32.56 -22.67 8.40
CA ALA A 45 33.74 -22.52 7.56
C ALA A 45 35.00 -22.58 8.43
N PRO A 46 35.48 -23.78 8.81
CA PRO A 46 36.58 -24.38 8.03
C PRO A 46 36.58 -25.91 7.99
N ALA A 47 36.50 -26.50 6.79
CA ALA A 47 37.18 -27.73 6.40
C ALA A 47 36.80 -28.05 4.95
N ALA A 48 37.64 -27.63 4.01
CA ALA A 48 37.70 -28.25 2.71
C ALA A 48 38.18 -29.70 2.92
N THR A 49 37.27 -30.65 2.74
CA THR A 49 37.61 -32.03 2.41
C THR A 49 36.78 -32.42 1.21
N GLU A 50 37.50 -32.67 0.12
CA GLU A 50 37.03 -33.17 -1.17
C GLU A 50 36.07 -34.35 -1.04
N PRO A 51 35.05 -34.42 -1.90
CA PRO A 51 34.59 -35.69 -2.42
C PRO A 51 35.31 -35.97 -3.74
N GLU A 52 36.36 -36.80 -3.66
CA GLU A 52 36.71 -37.72 -4.74
C GLU A 52 35.43 -38.44 -5.20
N LYS A 53 35.01 -38.20 -6.45
CA LYS A 53 34.05 -39.07 -7.15
C LYS A 53 34.81 -39.82 -8.22
N VAL A 54 35.36 -40.95 -7.81
CA VAL A 54 36.01 -41.96 -8.65
C VAL A 54 34.94 -42.71 -9.46
N GLU A 55 35.36 -43.13 -10.65
CA GLU A 55 34.67 -43.76 -11.77
C GLU A 55 34.03 -45.14 -11.53
N ALA A 56 33.28 -45.57 -12.56
CA ALA A 56 32.98 -46.94 -13.04
C ALA A 56 31.54 -47.48 -12.80
N VAL A 57 30.57 -47.38 -13.74
CA VAL A 57 30.17 -48.31 -14.87
C VAL A 57 30.27 -49.82 -14.55
N PRO A 58 29.51 -50.79 -15.17
CA PRO A 58 28.45 -50.71 -16.21
C PRO A 58 27.27 -51.74 -16.05
N ALA A 59 26.29 -51.72 -16.96
CA ALA A 59 25.48 -52.86 -17.49
C ALA A 59 24.08 -52.36 -17.91
N ALA A 60 23.82 -52.10 -19.19
CA ALA A 60 23.35 -53.07 -20.20
C ALA A 60 21.82 -53.23 -20.22
N VAL A 61 21.15 -52.52 -21.13
CA VAL A 61 20.13 -53.13 -22.02
C VAL A 61 20.28 -52.48 -23.41
N GLU A 62 20.49 -53.35 -24.38
CA GLU A 62 20.67 -53.15 -25.82
C GLU A 62 19.35 -52.80 -26.57
N PRO A 63 19.43 -52.51 -27.89
CA PRO A 63 18.53 -51.62 -28.62
C PRO A 63 17.52 -52.37 -29.51
N GLU A 64 16.48 -51.67 -29.97
CA GLU A 64 15.84 -52.01 -31.24
C GLU A 64 15.34 -50.76 -31.96
N GLN A 65 15.47 -50.83 -33.28
CA GLN A 65 15.51 -49.76 -34.26
C GLN A 65 14.11 -49.41 -34.76
N VAL A 66 13.86 -48.13 -35.07
CA VAL A 66 13.45 -47.71 -36.43
C VAL A 66 13.56 -46.19 -36.56
N ALA A 67 14.52 -45.75 -37.38
CA ALA A 67 14.47 -44.48 -38.12
C ALA A 67 13.75 -44.74 -39.47
N PRO A 68 13.70 -43.83 -40.47
CA PRO A 68 13.79 -42.35 -40.50
C PRO A 68 12.78 -41.69 -41.48
N VAL A 69 12.32 -40.45 -41.27
CA VAL A 69 11.97 -39.49 -42.36
C VAL A 69 12.13 -38.06 -41.78
N VAL A 70 13.28 -37.41 -41.95
CA VAL A 70 13.58 -36.38 -42.98
C VAL A 70 12.57 -35.23 -43.02
N GLN A 71 12.88 -34.12 -42.34
CA GLN A 71 13.20 -32.84 -43.00
C GLN A 71 13.63 -31.79 -41.97
N GLU A 72 14.88 -31.35 -42.12
CA GLU A 72 15.43 -30.13 -41.55
C GLU A 72 15.54 -29.08 -42.70
N PRO A 73 15.99 -27.84 -42.44
CA PRO A 73 15.29 -26.55 -42.52
C PRO A 73 15.70 -25.83 -43.84
N PRO A 74 15.88 -24.50 -44.00
CA PRO A 74 15.52 -23.31 -43.20
C PRO A 74 14.87 -22.18 -44.05
N ALA A 75 14.41 -21.09 -43.43
CA ALA A 75 14.72 -19.72 -43.89
C ALA A 75 13.91 -18.62 -43.17
N VAL A 76 14.64 -17.76 -42.47
CA VAL A 76 14.59 -16.29 -42.61
C VAL A 76 13.29 -15.60 -42.18
N ALA A 77 13.19 -15.31 -40.89
CA ALA A 77 12.43 -14.15 -40.42
C ALA A 77 13.33 -12.92 -40.51
N GLN A 78 13.17 -12.17 -41.60
CA GLN A 78 13.77 -10.86 -41.82
C GLN A 78 13.05 -9.78 -41.00
N GLU A 79 13.89 -8.83 -40.61
CA GLU A 79 13.65 -7.51 -40.06
C GLU A 79 12.48 -6.74 -40.68
N THR A 80 11.82 -5.91 -39.87
CA THR A 80 11.48 -4.52 -40.24
C THR A 80 11.07 -3.77 -38.97
N ALA A 81 12.08 -3.26 -38.28
CA ALA A 81 11.95 -2.18 -37.32
C ALA A 81 12.27 -0.87 -38.05
N VAL A 82 11.24 -0.13 -38.48
CA VAL A 82 11.31 1.33 -38.72
C VAL A 82 9.91 1.92 -38.56
N GLU A 83 9.66 2.62 -37.45
CA GLU A 83 8.81 3.82 -37.50
C GLU A 83 9.31 4.81 -36.44
N VAL A 84 10.26 5.64 -36.89
CA VAL A 84 10.68 6.86 -36.22
C VAL A 84 9.61 7.91 -36.49
N ALA A 85 8.66 8.07 -35.56
CA ALA A 85 7.76 9.21 -35.55
C ALA A 85 8.37 10.33 -34.68
N VAL A 86 9.17 11.17 -35.35
CA VAL A 86 9.46 12.53 -34.90
C VAL A 86 8.23 13.40 -35.15
N PRO A 87 7.73 14.14 -34.14
CA PRO A 87 7.31 15.50 -34.40
C PRO A 87 8.27 16.44 -33.70
N SER A 88 9.10 17.07 -34.54
CA SER A 88 9.76 18.33 -34.25
C SER A 88 8.74 19.33 -33.70
N GLY A 89 9.05 19.94 -32.55
CA GLY A 89 8.47 21.23 -32.18
C GLY A 89 8.74 22.26 -33.27
N PRO A 90 7.94 23.34 -33.32
CA PRO A 90 8.20 24.47 -32.41
C PRO A 90 6.92 25.24 -32.00
N THR A 91 6.74 25.54 -30.71
CA THR A 91 6.37 26.90 -30.25
C THR A 91 6.39 26.97 -28.73
N THR A 92 7.49 27.55 -28.27
CA THR A 92 7.65 28.30 -27.04
C THR A 92 6.43 29.17 -26.74
N THR A 93 5.60 28.77 -25.78
CA THR A 93 4.79 29.69 -24.99
C THR A 93 5.36 29.70 -23.58
N VAL A 94 6.36 30.56 -23.41
CA VAL A 94 6.69 31.13 -22.10
C VAL A 94 5.44 31.85 -21.62
N SER A 95 4.88 31.39 -20.51
CA SER A 95 4.03 32.22 -19.66
C SER A 95 4.66 32.24 -18.28
N GLU A 96 5.64 33.12 -18.19
CA GLU A 96 6.27 33.58 -16.97
C GLU A 96 5.31 34.53 -16.23
N ALA A 97 4.92 34.07 -15.05
CA ALA A 97 4.72 34.79 -13.79
C ALA A 97 4.43 36.31 -13.77
N ALA A 98 3.31 36.67 -13.13
CA ALA A 98 3.21 37.76 -12.13
C ALA A 98 1.87 37.61 -11.37
N LYS A 99 1.80 36.82 -10.29
CA LYS A 99 2.02 37.19 -8.88
C LYS A 99 1.06 38.29 -8.37
N LYS A 100 0.07 37.88 -7.56
CA LYS A 100 -0.48 38.72 -6.50
C LYS A 100 -0.80 37.89 -5.26
N GLU A 101 -0.43 38.46 -4.13
CA GLU A 101 -0.10 37.82 -2.87
C GLU A 101 -1.32 37.52 -1.97
N THR A 102 -1.09 36.49 -1.14
CA THR A 102 -1.70 36.07 0.14
C THR A 102 -2.53 37.10 0.91
N PRO A 103 -3.61 36.61 1.59
CA PRO A 103 -3.38 36.06 2.93
C PRO A 103 -4.10 34.71 3.24
N GLN A 104 -3.41 33.91 4.06
CA GLN A 104 -3.84 32.74 4.86
C GLN A 104 -3.62 31.31 4.30
N GLN A 105 -2.47 30.74 4.71
CA GLN A 105 -2.27 29.36 5.21
C GLN A 105 -3.00 28.18 4.53
N MET A 106 -3.04 28.12 3.21
CA MET A 106 -3.34 26.88 2.49
C MET A 106 -2.30 26.67 1.39
N PRO A 107 -1.83 25.44 1.17
CA PRO A 107 -0.91 25.17 0.07
C PRO A 107 -1.57 25.53 -1.27
N PRO A 108 -0.76 25.84 -2.32
CA PRO A 108 -1.28 26.13 -3.64
C PRO A 108 -2.20 25.01 -4.16
N PRO A 109 -3.20 25.33 -4.99
CA PRO A 109 -4.23 24.38 -5.42
C PRO A 109 -3.67 23.15 -6.14
N GLU A 110 -2.57 23.31 -6.86
CA GLU A 110 -1.86 22.19 -7.49
C GLU A 110 -1.25 21.22 -6.47
N GLN A 111 -0.72 21.76 -5.38
CA GLN A 111 -0.16 20.95 -4.31
C GLN A 111 -1.27 20.21 -3.56
N ILE A 112 -2.42 20.85 -3.33
CA ILE A 112 -3.61 20.20 -2.78
C ILE A 112 -4.05 19.03 -3.67
N LYS A 113 -4.12 19.25 -4.99
CA LYS A 113 -4.48 18.19 -5.95
C LYS A 113 -3.51 17.02 -5.88
N LYS A 114 -2.20 17.27 -5.87
CA LYS A 114 -1.17 16.22 -5.76
C LYS A 114 -1.30 15.42 -4.46
N MET A 115 -1.44 16.10 -3.33
CA MET A 115 -1.59 15.43 -2.03
C MET A 115 -2.89 14.61 -1.96
N ALA A 116 -3.98 15.13 -2.52
CA ALA A 116 -5.26 14.42 -2.58
C ALA A 116 -5.16 13.16 -3.44
N LEU A 117 -4.54 13.24 -4.63
CA LEU A 117 -4.34 12.07 -5.49
C LEU A 117 -3.44 11.02 -4.84
N ASP A 118 -2.36 11.43 -4.18
CA ASP A 118 -1.48 10.49 -3.46
C ASP A 118 -2.23 9.75 -2.34
N LEU A 119 -3.02 10.45 -1.53
CA LEU A 119 -3.84 9.81 -0.50
C LEU A 119 -4.89 8.86 -1.09
N LEU A 120 -5.58 9.27 -2.15
CA LEU A 120 -6.62 8.47 -2.78
C LEU A 120 -6.06 7.21 -3.44
N ASN A 121 -4.92 7.34 -4.14
CA ASN A 121 -4.21 6.20 -4.72
C ASN A 121 -3.77 5.23 -3.64
N LYS A 122 -3.20 5.70 -2.53
CA LYS A 122 -2.84 4.85 -1.37
C LYS A 122 -4.05 4.12 -0.78
N LYS A 123 -5.19 4.81 -0.65
CA LYS A 123 -6.44 4.20 -0.18
C LYS A 123 -6.96 3.15 -1.15
N LEU A 124 -6.90 3.41 -2.45
CA LEU A 124 -7.27 2.46 -3.50
C LEU A 124 -6.38 1.21 -3.45
N TYR A 125 -5.06 1.38 -3.42
CA TYR A 125 -4.12 0.25 -3.31
C TYR A 125 -4.38 -0.57 -2.06
N ARG A 126 -4.68 0.06 -0.92
CA ARG A 126 -5.06 -0.66 0.29
C ARG A 126 -6.39 -1.40 0.12
N ALA A 127 -7.40 -0.76 -0.44
CA ALA A 127 -8.70 -1.39 -0.67
C ALA A 127 -8.54 -2.65 -1.54
N GLU A 128 -7.76 -2.57 -2.61
CA GLU A 128 -7.49 -3.70 -3.51
C GLU A 128 -6.64 -4.79 -2.86
N LYS A 129 -5.65 -4.42 -2.03
CA LYS A 129 -4.77 -5.39 -1.36
C LYS A 129 -5.41 -6.11 -0.19
N PHE A 130 -6.26 -5.43 0.56
CA PHE A 130 -6.85 -5.95 1.79
C PHE A 130 -8.32 -6.36 1.61
N GLY A 131 -8.86 -6.31 0.39
CA GLY A 131 -10.20 -6.78 0.07
C GLY A 131 -11.31 -5.95 0.72
N ALA A 132 -11.18 -4.62 0.69
CA ALA A 132 -12.30 -3.75 1.06
C ALA A 132 -13.46 -3.91 0.06
N ASP A 133 -14.67 -3.52 0.44
CA ASP A 133 -15.86 -3.64 -0.41
C ASP A 133 -15.60 -3.03 -1.80
N GLU A 134 -16.01 -3.73 -2.86
CA GLU A 134 -15.85 -3.27 -4.25
C GLU A 134 -16.46 -1.89 -4.49
N THR A 135 -17.52 -1.57 -3.74
CA THR A 135 -18.17 -0.25 -3.73
C THR A 135 -17.21 0.85 -3.29
N GLN A 136 -16.39 0.61 -2.26
CA GLN A 136 -15.40 1.56 -1.77
C GLN A 136 -14.29 1.78 -2.81
N ALA A 137 -13.82 0.70 -3.46
CA ALA A 137 -12.83 0.82 -4.53
C ALA A 137 -13.37 1.61 -5.73
N ALA A 138 -14.64 1.40 -6.11
CA ALA A 138 -15.30 2.14 -7.18
C ALA A 138 -15.50 3.62 -6.82
N GLU A 139 -15.89 3.93 -5.58
CA GLU A 139 -16.01 5.30 -5.08
C GLU A 139 -14.66 6.04 -5.10
N LEU A 140 -13.58 5.38 -4.67
CA LEU A 140 -12.23 5.94 -4.71
C LEU A 140 -11.79 6.25 -6.15
N LYS A 141 -12.04 5.33 -7.10
CA LYS A 141 -11.76 5.56 -8.54
C LYS A 141 -12.52 6.76 -9.10
N ARG A 142 -13.80 6.90 -8.75
CA ARG A 142 -14.61 8.07 -9.15
C ARG A 142 -14.08 9.37 -8.55
N LEU A 143 -13.65 9.33 -7.30
CA LEU A 143 -13.12 10.49 -6.60
C LEU A 143 -11.77 10.94 -7.17
N ILE A 144 -10.88 9.99 -7.51
CA ILE A 144 -9.63 10.25 -8.23
C ILE A 144 -9.93 11.00 -9.53
N ASN A 145 -10.80 10.46 -10.38
CA ASN A 145 -11.16 11.09 -11.66
C ASN A 145 -11.73 12.51 -11.49
N ARG A 146 -12.53 12.75 -10.45
CA ARG A 146 -13.06 14.09 -10.13
C ARG A 146 -11.95 15.04 -9.71
N VAL A 147 -11.04 14.60 -8.85
CA VAL A 147 -9.91 15.40 -8.37
C VAL A 147 -8.91 15.68 -9.49
N GLU A 148 -8.72 14.76 -10.42
CA GLU A 148 -7.92 14.98 -11.63
C GLU A 148 -8.52 16.07 -12.52
N LYS A 149 -9.83 16.03 -12.76
CA LYS A 149 -10.50 17.00 -13.64
C LYS A 149 -10.70 18.36 -12.99
N PHE A 150 -11.15 18.39 -11.74
CA PHE A 150 -11.66 19.61 -11.09
C PHE A 150 -10.86 20.01 -9.84
N GLY A 151 -9.96 19.15 -9.34
CA GLY A 151 -9.29 19.37 -8.07
C GLY A 151 -10.18 19.05 -6.87
N LEU A 152 -9.78 19.55 -5.70
CA LEU A 152 -10.45 19.27 -4.43
C LEU A 152 -11.10 20.54 -3.85
N ASP A 153 -12.38 20.44 -3.51
CA ASP A 153 -13.16 21.54 -2.91
C ASP A 153 -12.85 21.69 -1.41
N LYS A 154 -12.86 22.93 -0.91
CA LYS A 154 -12.60 23.28 0.50
C LYS A 154 -13.60 22.64 1.47
N GLN A 155 -14.81 22.32 1.00
CA GLN A 155 -15.85 21.66 1.80
C GLN A 155 -15.74 20.13 1.78
N ASN A 156 -14.87 19.55 0.95
CA ASN A 156 -14.74 18.10 0.84
C ASN A 156 -14.07 17.53 2.11
N PRO A 157 -14.56 16.39 2.66
CA PRO A 157 -13.95 15.75 3.82
C PRO A 157 -12.47 15.41 3.65
N LEU A 158 -11.99 15.18 2.41
CA LEU A 158 -10.57 14.95 2.13
C LEU A 158 -9.68 16.12 2.56
N MET A 159 -10.19 17.37 2.56
CA MET A 159 -9.43 18.53 3.05
C MET A 159 -9.16 18.46 4.56
N VAL A 160 -10.07 17.82 5.31
CA VAL A 160 -9.91 17.56 6.73
C VAL A 160 -8.88 16.45 6.94
N GLU A 161 -8.92 15.39 6.13
CA GLU A 161 -7.94 14.30 6.18
C GLU A 161 -6.52 14.77 5.82
N LEU A 162 -6.41 15.73 4.88
CA LEU A 162 -5.15 16.39 4.52
C LEU A 162 -4.65 17.38 5.59
N GLY A 163 -5.45 17.63 6.64
CA GLY A 163 -5.11 18.58 7.71
C GLY A 163 -5.16 20.04 7.28
N LEU A 164 -5.76 20.34 6.12
CA LEU A 164 -5.84 21.70 5.56
C LEU A 164 -7.02 22.49 6.14
N VAL A 165 -8.08 21.78 6.56
CA VAL A 165 -9.28 22.39 7.15
C VAL A 165 -9.64 21.65 8.44
N LYS A 166 -10.08 22.39 9.47
CA LYS A 166 -10.55 21.79 10.72
C LYS A 166 -11.91 21.10 10.51
N PRO A 167 -12.17 19.93 11.12
CA PRO A 167 -13.46 19.28 11.03
C PRO A 167 -14.56 20.19 11.58
N LYS A 168 -15.70 20.29 10.88
CA LYS A 168 -16.87 21.01 11.39
C LYS A 168 -17.37 20.31 12.66
N PRO A 169 -17.59 21.03 13.77
CA PRO A 169 -18.09 20.42 15.00
C PRO A 169 -19.51 19.89 14.76
N LYS A 170 -19.72 18.59 15.02
CA LYS A 170 -21.08 18.03 15.04
C LYS A 170 -21.87 18.69 16.18
N PRO A 171 -23.15 19.06 15.98
CA PRO A 171 -23.95 19.64 17.05
C PRO A 171 -24.00 18.65 18.21
N LYS A 172 -23.55 19.08 19.39
CA LYS A 172 -23.68 18.26 20.61
C LYS A 172 -25.16 17.95 20.80
N PRO A 173 -25.55 16.70 21.13
CA PRO A 173 -26.93 16.41 21.46
C PRO A 173 -27.32 17.36 22.60
N LYS A 174 -28.37 18.16 22.40
CA LYS A 174 -28.89 19.03 23.46
C LYS A 174 -29.13 18.14 24.67
N PRO A 175 -28.66 18.50 25.87
CA PRO A 175 -29.02 17.74 27.06
C PRO A 175 -30.54 17.67 27.08
N ALA A 176 -31.07 16.44 27.03
CA ALA A 176 -32.50 16.23 27.20
C ALA A 176 -32.89 17.02 28.44
N GLN A 177 -33.87 17.92 28.32
CA GLN A 177 -34.46 18.59 29.47
C GLN A 177 -35.14 17.50 30.31
N GLN A 178 -34.34 16.76 31.08
CA GLN A 178 -34.85 15.90 32.15
C GLN A 178 -35.62 16.85 33.04
N GLY A 179 -36.92 16.57 33.12
CA GLY A 179 -37.94 17.51 33.55
C GLY A 179 -37.48 18.28 34.78
N LYS A 180 -37.56 19.62 34.68
CA LYS A 180 -37.93 20.40 35.85
C LYS A 180 -39.31 19.88 36.24
N VAL A 181 -39.34 18.83 37.06
CA VAL A 181 -40.53 18.42 37.78
C VAL A 181 -40.88 19.62 38.62
N ALA A 182 -41.77 20.45 38.09
CA ALA A 182 -42.30 21.60 38.78
C ALA A 182 -42.92 21.04 40.07
N LYS A 183 -42.24 21.26 41.21
CA LYS A 183 -42.83 21.13 42.54
C LYS A 183 -43.97 22.15 42.62
N LYS A 184 -45.13 21.79 42.09
CA LYS A 184 -46.37 22.55 42.23
C LYS A 184 -47.41 21.60 42.80
N GLY A 185 -47.83 21.85 44.04
CA GLY A 185 -49.07 21.29 44.57
C GLY A 185 -48.96 20.38 45.79
N GLY A 186 -48.06 20.66 46.75
CA GLY A 186 -48.17 20.10 48.10
C GLY A 186 -49.27 20.79 48.91
N LYS A 187 -50.55 20.65 48.55
CA LYS A 187 -51.72 21.00 49.38
C LYS A 187 -52.88 20.11 48.94
N ASN A 188 -53.39 19.28 49.85
CA ASN A 188 -54.71 18.62 49.89
C ASN A 188 -54.58 17.23 50.53
N ARG A 189 -54.14 17.19 51.78
CA ARG A 189 -54.26 16.01 52.64
C ARG A 189 -54.74 16.44 54.02
N ALA A 190 -55.83 17.18 54.05
CA ALA A 190 -56.56 17.49 55.27
C ALA A 190 -58.05 17.43 54.94
N ASN A 191 -58.76 16.63 55.75
CA ASN A 191 -60.21 16.52 55.83
C ASN A 191 -60.91 15.41 55.03
N SER A 192 -60.74 14.16 55.48
CA SER A 192 -61.78 13.11 55.28
C SER A 192 -62.04 12.32 56.57
N LYS A 193 -62.07 13.02 57.71
CA LYS A 193 -62.54 12.47 58.99
C LYS A 193 -63.32 13.55 59.72
N ARG A 194 -64.61 13.66 59.41
CA ARG A 194 -65.69 14.08 60.33
C ARG A 194 -67.04 13.99 59.62
N ARG A 195 -67.96 13.31 60.30
CA ARG A 195 -69.39 13.07 60.04
C ARG A 195 -69.73 11.91 59.14
#